data_AF-A0A1G0XBI2-F1
#
_entry.id   AF-A0A1G0XBI2-F1
#
_cell.length_a   1.000
_cell.length_b   1.000
_cell.length_c   1.000
_cell.angle_alpha   90.00
_cell.angle_beta   90.00
_cell.angle_gamma   90.00
#
_symmetry.space_group_name_H-M   'P 1'
#
loop_
_entity.id
_entity.type
_entity.pdbx_description
1 polymer ?
#
loop_
_entity_poly.entity_id
_entity_poly.type
_entity_poly.pdbx_seq_one_letter_code
_entity_poly.pdbx_strand_id
1 'polypeptide(L)'
;MRFFLKIIFAVLLTVIVSSCEYCNWAYFEGEDTRAKLSNVRIGMTKQEVLDLMGEPLKNEKFNKPDIWFYYTNVRWGDSLTVREESTPVVFSEGRVVGWGNDYYKTEYEFKDWDERIYSESEQQQREAVLGSLTEALQKDTELPQKDDTAERDLKKLMGK
;
A
#
# COMPACT_ATOMS: atom_id res chain seq x y z
N MET A 1 41.61 -49.94 2.45
CA MET A 1 41.53 -48.56 1.94
C MET A 1 40.64 -48.40 0.70
N ARG A 2 40.80 -49.20 -0.37
CA ARG A 2 40.00 -49.06 -1.62
C ARG A 2 38.50 -49.30 -1.47
N PHE A 3 38.07 -50.17 -0.54
CA PHE A 3 36.65 -50.42 -0.25
C PHE A 3 36.00 -49.26 0.52
N PHE A 4 36.69 -48.74 1.54
CA PHE A 4 36.26 -47.56 2.30
C PHE A 4 36.13 -46.32 1.41
N LEU A 5 37.04 -46.13 0.45
CA LEU A 5 36.96 -45.01 -0.50
C LEU A 5 35.72 -45.09 -1.41
N LYS A 6 35.31 -46.30 -1.82
CA LYS A 6 34.08 -46.51 -2.61
C LYS A 6 32.81 -46.23 -1.81
N ILE A 7 32.79 -46.61 -0.53
CA ILE A 7 31.66 -46.33 0.36
C ILE A 7 31.52 -44.82 0.59
N ILE A 8 32.63 -44.12 0.84
CA ILE A 8 32.62 -42.65 0.98
C ILE A 8 32.11 -41.99 -0.31
N PHE A 9 32.55 -42.47 -1.48
CA PHE A 9 32.10 -41.94 -2.77
C PHE A 9 30.60 -42.18 -3.01
N ALA A 10 30.09 -43.34 -2.64
CA ALA A 10 28.66 -43.67 -2.76
C ALA A 10 27.79 -42.78 -1.84
N VAL A 11 28.23 -42.51 -0.61
CA VAL A 11 27.52 -41.63 0.33
C VAL A 11 27.52 -40.17 -0.16
N LEU A 12 28.66 -39.68 -0.66
CA LEU A 12 28.75 -38.35 -1.27
C LEU A 12 27.82 -38.21 -2.48
N LEU A 13 27.74 -39.25 -3.32
CA LEU A 13 26.87 -39.24 -4.49
C LEU A 13 25.39 -39.18 -4.10
N THR A 14 24.99 -39.87 -3.03
CA THR A 14 23.61 -39.82 -2.51
C THR A 14 23.24 -38.45 -1.93
N VAL A 15 24.18 -37.76 -1.26
CA VAL A 15 23.94 -36.43 -0.68
C VAL A 15 23.77 -35.36 -1.77
N ILE A 16 24.46 -35.50 -2.91
CA ILE A 16 24.36 -34.53 -4.01
C ILE A 16 22.99 -34.58 -4.69
N VAL A 17 22.38 -35.77 -4.82
CA VAL A 17 21.09 -35.96 -5.52
C VAL A 17 19.91 -35.40 -4.71
N SER A 18 19.96 -35.42 -3.37
CA SER A 18 18.86 -34.94 -2.52
C SER A 18 18.72 -33.42 -2.43
N SER A 19 19.65 -32.64 -3.01
CA SER A 19 19.63 -31.17 -2.89
C SER A 19 18.73 -30.46 -3.91
N CYS A 20 18.20 -31.17 -4.91
CA CYS A 20 17.41 -30.57 -6.00
C CYS A 20 15.89 -30.53 -5.73
N GLU A 21 15.41 -31.16 -4.67
CA GLU A 21 13.96 -31.27 -4.39
C GLU A 21 13.36 -30.00 -3.75
N TYR A 22 14.17 -29.18 -3.07
CA TYR A 22 13.67 -28.01 -2.33
C TYR A 22 13.39 -26.77 -3.20
N CYS A 23 14.16 -26.54 -4.27
CA CYS A 23 13.98 -25.36 -5.12
C CYS A 23 12.75 -25.45 -6.05
N ASN A 24 12.18 -26.65 -6.21
CA ASN A 24 11.07 -26.90 -7.12
C ASN A 24 9.70 -26.59 -6.49
N TRP A 25 9.57 -26.70 -5.17
CA TRP A 25 8.31 -26.52 -4.45
C TRP A 25 7.63 -25.18 -4.79
N ALA A 26 8.35 -24.07 -4.60
CA ALA A 26 7.76 -22.74 -4.72
C ALA A 26 7.37 -22.42 -6.17
N TYR A 27 8.12 -22.97 -7.12
CA TYR A 27 7.84 -22.85 -8.54
C TYR A 27 6.53 -23.56 -8.91
N PHE A 28 6.36 -24.82 -8.49
CA PHE A 28 5.15 -25.59 -8.74
C PHE A 28 3.92 -24.99 -8.04
N GLU A 29 4.07 -24.52 -6.81
CA GLU A 29 2.98 -23.86 -6.06
C GLU A 29 2.47 -22.61 -6.78
N GLY A 30 3.39 -21.80 -7.32
CA GLY A 30 3.03 -20.64 -8.14
C GLY A 30 2.34 -21.02 -9.45
N GLU A 31 2.78 -22.07 -10.14
CA GLU A 31 2.12 -22.55 -11.37
C GLU A 31 0.70 -23.06 -11.10
N ASP A 32 0.51 -23.89 -10.08
CA ASP A 32 -0.80 -24.41 -9.69
C ASP A 32 -1.76 -23.28 -9.30
N THR A 33 -1.28 -22.28 -8.56
CA THR A 33 -2.09 -21.14 -8.16
C THR A 33 -2.49 -20.29 -9.37
N ARG A 34 -1.59 -20.07 -10.33
CA ARG A 34 -1.94 -19.39 -11.60
C ARG A 34 -2.97 -20.19 -12.40
N ALA A 35 -2.84 -21.51 -12.46
CA ALA A 35 -3.80 -22.39 -13.15
C ALA A 35 -5.19 -22.29 -12.51
N LYS A 36 -5.29 -22.31 -11.18
CA LYS A 36 -6.56 -22.10 -10.45
C LYS A 36 -7.09 -20.69 -10.67
N LEU A 37 -6.24 -19.67 -10.62
CA LEU A 37 -6.61 -18.27 -10.82
C LEU A 37 -7.25 -18.04 -12.19
N SER A 38 -6.80 -18.77 -13.22
CA SER A 38 -7.39 -18.71 -14.56
C SER A 38 -8.87 -19.14 -14.61
N ASN A 39 -9.38 -19.78 -13.57
CA ASN A 39 -10.77 -20.19 -13.41
C ASN A 39 -11.60 -19.22 -12.56
N VAL A 40 -10.98 -18.21 -11.93
CA VAL A 40 -11.71 -17.16 -11.22
C VAL A 40 -12.54 -16.36 -12.22
N ARG A 41 -13.78 -16.04 -11.86
CA ARG A 41 -14.72 -15.27 -12.69
C ARG A 41 -15.34 -14.15 -11.87
N ILE A 42 -15.71 -13.08 -12.55
CA ILE A 42 -16.48 -11.98 -11.96
C ILE A 42 -17.80 -12.53 -11.41
N GLY A 43 -18.19 -12.07 -10.22
CA GLY A 43 -19.43 -12.46 -9.56
C GLY A 43 -19.31 -13.66 -8.60
N MET A 44 -18.20 -14.41 -8.65
CA MET A 44 -17.91 -15.50 -7.70
C MET A 44 -17.90 -14.95 -6.27
N THR A 45 -18.49 -15.70 -5.34
CA THR A 45 -18.50 -15.39 -3.92
C THR A 45 -17.14 -15.64 -3.28
N LYS A 46 -16.88 -15.03 -2.11
CA LYS A 46 -15.69 -15.33 -1.29
C LYS A 46 -15.53 -16.83 -1.02
N GLN A 47 -16.63 -17.57 -0.79
CA GLN A 47 -16.57 -19.01 -0.54
C GLN A 47 -16.17 -19.80 -1.79
N GLU A 48 -16.76 -19.49 -2.96
CA GLU A 48 -16.38 -20.16 -4.22
C GLU A 48 -14.90 -19.92 -4.57
N VAL A 49 -14.38 -18.72 -4.27
CA VAL A 49 -12.95 -18.44 -4.44
C VAL A 49 -12.10 -19.24 -3.45
N LEU A 50 -12.51 -19.39 -2.18
CA LEU A 50 -11.81 -20.25 -1.22
C LEU A 50 -11.82 -21.72 -1.66
N ASP A 51 -12.94 -22.22 -2.15
CA ASP A 51 -13.07 -23.60 -2.59
C ASP A 51 -12.18 -23.89 -3.83
N LEU A 52 -12.03 -22.90 -4.71
CA LEU A 52 -11.20 -22.98 -5.91
C LEU A 52 -9.70 -22.78 -5.62
N MET A 53 -9.36 -21.70 -4.91
CA MET A 53 -7.99 -21.22 -4.76
C MET A 53 -7.33 -21.72 -3.48
N GLY A 54 -8.13 -22.04 -2.46
CA GLY A 54 -7.67 -22.23 -1.10
C GLY A 54 -7.55 -20.91 -0.33
N GLU A 55 -6.93 -21.00 0.83
CA GLU A 55 -6.72 -19.87 1.74
C GLU A 55 -5.75 -18.85 1.11
N PRO A 56 -6.12 -17.56 1.08
CA PRO A 56 -5.21 -16.52 0.63
C PRO A 56 -4.08 -16.31 1.64
N LEU A 57 -3.06 -15.54 1.25
CA LEU A 57 -2.00 -15.11 2.14
C LEU A 57 -2.59 -14.35 3.33
N LYS A 58 -2.24 -14.77 4.55
CA LYS A 58 -2.70 -14.17 5.81
C LYS A 58 -1.55 -13.41 6.47
N ASN A 59 -1.89 -12.46 7.33
CA ASN A 59 -0.96 -11.71 8.19
C ASN A 59 0.05 -10.80 7.47
N GLU A 60 -0.10 -10.57 6.17
CA GLU A 60 0.71 -9.59 5.45
C GLU A 60 0.19 -8.16 5.65
N LYS A 61 1.10 -7.19 5.81
CA LYS A 61 0.75 -5.78 6.08
C LYS A 61 -0.12 -5.15 4.98
N PHE A 62 -0.05 -5.69 3.76
CA PHE A 62 -0.79 -5.19 2.61
C PHE A 62 -2.16 -5.84 2.40
N ASN A 63 -2.54 -6.81 3.24
CA ASN A 63 -3.84 -7.46 3.14
C ASN A 63 -4.97 -6.51 3.50
N LYS A 64 -6.05 -6.54 2.70
CA LYS A 64 -7.29 -5.80 2.98
C LYS A 64 -8.46 -6.79 3.09
N PRO A 65 -9.53 -6.49 3.85
CA PRO A 65 -10.67 -7.40 4.02
C PRO A 65 -11.34 -7.85 2.71
N ASP A 66 -11.29 -6.98 1.70
CA ASP A 66 -11.91 -7.18 0.38
C ASP A 66 -10.89 -7.40 -0.74
N ILE A 67 -9.61 -7.60 -0.39
CA ILE A 67 -8.57 -7.88 -1.38
C ILE A 67 -7.71 -9.03 -0.86
N TRP A 68 -7.81 -10.16 -1.55
CA TRP A 68 -7.07 -11.37 -1.21
C TRP A 68 -5.87 -11.51 -2.12
N PHE A 69 -4.71 -11.77 -1.52
CA PHE A 69 -3.47 -11.98 -2.27
C PHE A 69 -3.15 -13.46 -2.31
N TYR A 70 -2.87 -13.97 -3.51
CA TYR A 70 -2.44 -15.34 -3.74
C TYR A 70 -1.01 -15.35 -4.27
N TYR A 71 -0.18 -16.23 -3.73
CA TYR A 71 1.19 -16.39 -4.22
C TYR A 71 1.15 -16.93 -5.64
N THR A 72 1.74 -16.19 -6.59
CA THR A 72 1.68 -16.60 -8.00
C THR A 72 3.03 -16.63 -8.66
N ASN A 73 3.99 -15.81 -8.26
CA ASN A 73 5.29 -15.71 -8.93
C ASN A 73 6.42 -15.79 -7.90
N VAL A 74 7.32 -16.76 -8.04
CA VAL A 74 8.61 -16.71 -7.36
C VAL A 74 9.52 -15.77 -8.14
N ARG A 75 9.88 -14.62 -7.57
CA ARG A 75 10.92 -13.74 -8.12
C ARG A 75 12.22 -13.91 -7.35
N TRP A 76 12.14 -14.14 -6.04
CA TRP A 76 13.27 -14.28 -5.14
C TRP A 76 13.09 -15.55 -4.28
N GLY A 77 14.14 -16.38 -4.20
CA GLY A 77 14.15 -17.57 -3.33
C GLY A 77 14.47 -17.25 -1.87
N ASP A 78 14.05 -16.09 -1.37
CA ASP A 78 14.43 -15.55 -0.06
C ASP A 78 13.40 -15.88 1.05
N SER A 79 12.40 -16.70 0.72
CA SER A 79 11.31 -17.12 1.63
C SER A 79 10.44 -15.97 2.15
N LEU A 80 10.57 -14.76 1.58
CA LEU A 80 9.73 -13.62 1.92
C LEU A 80 8.62 -13.49 0.89
N THR A 81 7.37 -13.51 1.35
CA THR A 81 6.23 -13.28 0.46
C THR A 81 6.00 -11.78 0.32
N VAL A 82 6.40 -11.22 -0.82
CA VAL A 82 6.16 -9.81 -1.12
C VAL A 82 4.95 -9.62 -2.03
N ARG A 83 4.33 -8.44 -1.96
CA ARG A 83 3.17 -8.09 -2.78
C ARG A 83 3.42 -8.32 -4.28
N GLU A 84 4.63 -8.03 -4.77
CA GLU A 84 4.98 -8.17 -6.19
C GLU A 84 5.02 -9.63 -6.68
N GLU A 85 5.13 -10.58 -5.78
CA GLU A 85 5.09 -12.02 -6.04
C GLU A 85 3.68 -12.60 -5.97
N SER A 86 2.72 -11.75 -5.60
CA SER A 86 1.33 -12.12 -5.38
C SER A 86 0.42 -11.54 -6.44
N THR A 87 -0.69 -12.22 -6.68
CA THR A 87 -1.78 -11.70 -7.52
C THR A 87 -3.00 -11.40 -6.64
N PRO A 88 -3.54 -10.16 -6.69
CA PRO A 88 -4.73 -9.80 -5.94
C PRO A 88 -6.00 -10.32 -6.63
N VAL A 89 -6.96 -10.76 -5.83
CA VAL A 89 -8.37 -10.97 -6.17
C VAL A 89 -9.18 -9.97 -5.36
N VAL A 90 -9.94 -9.15 -6.06
CA VAL A 90 -10.67 -8.02 -5.48
C VAL A 90 -12.15 -8.37 -5.37
N PHE A 91 -12.70 -8.08 -4.20
CA PHE A 91 -14.11 -8.26 -3.88
C PHE A 91 -14.82 -6.92 -3.70
N SER A 92 -16.09 -6.89 -4.11
CA SER A 92 -17.06 -5.88 -3.70
C SER A 92 -18.35 -6.60 -3.34
N GLU A 93 -18.96 -6.21 -2.21
CA GLU A 93 -20.20 -6.84 -1.72
C GLU A 93 -20.10 -8.38 -1.60
N GLY A 94 -18.90 -8.88 -1.25
CA GLY A 94 -18.64 -10.32 -1.12
C GLY A 94 -18.48 -11.10 -2.43
N ARG A 95 -18.42 -10.40 -3.58
CA ARG A 95 -18.26 -11.00 -4.90
C ARG A 95 -17.04 -10.48 -5.64
N VAL A 96 -16.42 -11.31 -6.48
CA VAL A 96 -15.27 -10.93 -7.30
C VAL A 96 -15.68 -9.85 -8.29
N VAL A 97 -14.97 -8.73 -8.28
CA VAL A 97 -15.12 -7.64 -9.26
C VAL A 97 -13.96 -7.59 -10.26
N GLY A 98 -12.82 -8.13 -9.88
CA GLY A 98 -11.64 -8.24 -10.74
C GLY A 98 -10.49 -8.92 -10.02
N TRP A 99 -9.43 -9.22 -10.76
CA TRP A 99 -8.20 -9.80 -10.24
C TRP A 99 -7.02 -9.39 -11.13
N GLY A 100 -5.80 -9.59 -10.63
CA GLY A 100 -4.60 -9.19 -11.33
C GLY A 100 -4.06 -7.84 -10.88
N ASN A 101 -2.74 -7.68 -11.03
CA ASN A 101 -2.06 -6.45 -10.63
C ASN A 101 -2.54 -5.23 -11.44
N ASP A 102 -2.93 -5.42 -12.70
CA ASP A 102 -3.40 -4.30 -13.54
C ASP A 102 -4.74 -3.75 -13.06
N TYR A 103 -5.69 -4.64 -12.71
CA TYR A 103 -6.98 -4.25 -12.15
C TYR A 103 -6.79 -3.56 -10.78
N TYR A 104 -5.98 -4.17 -9.91
CA TYR A 104 -5.71 -3.62 -8.59
C TYR A 104 -5.05 -2.23 -8.64
N LYS A 105 -4.05 -2.04 -9.50
CA LYS A 105 -3.36 -0.75 -9.64
C LYS A 105 -4.32 0.34 -10.11
N THR A 106 -5.10 0.05 -11.14
CA THR A 106 -6.04 1.00 -11.74
C THR A 106 -7.12 1.43 -10.77
N GLU A 107 -7.79 0.47 -10.13
CA GLU A 107 -9.01 0.75 -9.36
C GLU A 107 -8.75 1.09 -7.89
N TYR A 108 -7.63 0.66 -7.32
CA TYR A 108 -7.36 0.80 -5.88
C TYR A 108 -6.09 1.57 -5.56
N GLU A 109 -5.01 1.37 -6.31
CA GLU A 109 -3.76 2.08 -6.02
C GLU A 109 -3.81 3.52 -6.53
N PHE A 110 -4.14 3.74 -7.81
CA PHE A 110 -4.21 5.09 -8.37
C PHE A 110 -5.37 5.91 -7.80
N LYS A 111 -6.53 5.29 -7.57
CA LYS A 111 -7.69 5.96 -6.97
C LYS A 111 -7.39 6.52 -5.57
N ASP A 112 -6.72 5.74 -4.72
CA ASP A 112 -6.31 6.18 -3.37
C ASP A 112 -5.32 7.35 -3.42
N TRP A 113 -4.40 7.34 -4.40
CA TRP A 113 -3.49 8.45 -4.64
C TRP A 113 -4.21 9.73 -5.11
N ASP A 114 -5.14 9.61 -6.07
CA ASP A 114 -5.89 10.75 -6.60
C ASP A 114 -6.78 11.39 -5.53
N GLU A 115 -7.50 10.58 -4.76
CA GLU A 115 -8.35 11.06 -3.66
C GLU A 115 -7.52 11.76 -2.56
N ARG A 116 -6.36 11.21 -2.21
CA ARG A 116 -5.45 11.84 -1.24
C ARG A 116 -4.95 13.19 -1.74
N ILE A 117 -4.44 13.27 -2.97
CA ILE A 117 -3.94 14.51 -3.58
C ILE A 117 -5.05 15.58 -3.58
N TYR A 118 -6.27 15.19 -3.95
CA TYR A 118 -7.41 16.10 -3.95
C TYR A 118 -7.70 16.64 -2.54
N SER A 119 -7.72 15.77 -1.53
CA SER A 119 -7.98 16.16 -0.13
C SER A 119 -6.90 17.08 0.47
N GLU A 120 -5.62 16.81 0.17
CA GLU A 120 -4.49 17.64 0.62
C GLU A 120 -4.55 19.03 -0.03
N SER A 121 -4.93 19.11 -1.31
CA SER A 121 -5.08 20.38 -2.03
C SER A 121 -6.23 21.23 -1.48
N GLU A 122 -7.36 20.62 -1.11
CA GLU A 122 -8.47 21.35 -0.48
C GLU A 122 -8.11 21.87 0.92
N GLN A 123 -7.41 21.06 1.73
CA GLN A 123 -6.95 21.48 3.05
C GLN A 123 -6.01 22.68 2.94
N GLN A 124 -5.05 22.62 2.02
CA GLN A 124 -4.10 23.71 1.81
C GLN A 124 -4.81 25.01 1.34
N GLN A 125 -5.82 24.90 0.48
CA GLN A 125 -6.63 26.06 0.06
C GLN A 125 -7.43 26.64 1.24
N ARG A 126 -8.04 25.79 2.07
CA ARG A 126 -8.80 26.25 3.26
C ARG A 126 -7.90 26.96 4.26
N GLU A 127 -6.71 26.42 4.53
CA GLU A 127 -5.73 27.04 5.41
C GLU A 127 -5.24 28.38 4.86
N ALA A 128 -4.99 28.47 3.54
CA ALA A 128 -4.61 29.73 2.89
C ALA A 128 -5.71 30.80 3.02
N VAL A 129 -6.98 30.43 2.82
CA VAL A 129 -8.12 31.34 3.01
C VAL A 129 -8.23 31.78 4.46
N LEU A 130 -8.17 30.86 5.41
CA LEU A 130 -8.20 31.18 6.84
C LEU A 130 -7.07 32.13 7.25
N GLY A 131 -5.85 31.87 6.75
CA GLY A 131 -4.71 32.76 6.94
C GLY A 131 -4.98 34.18 6.43
N SER A 132 -5.50 34.32 5.21
CA SER A 132 -5.84 35.62 4.64
C SER A 132 -6.93 36.36 5.42
N LEU A 133 -7.92 35.64 5.95
CA LEU A 133 -8.98 36.20 6.78
C LEU A 133 -8.44 36.66 8.14
N THR A 134 -7.53 35.89 8.74
CA THR A 134 -6.87 36.30 9.98
C THR A 134 -6.00 37.54 9.78
N GLU A 135 -5.24 37.63 8.70
CA GLU A 135 -4.45 38.82 8.36
C GLU A 135 -5.34 40.05 8.14
N ALA A 136 -6.46 39.90 7.42
CA ALA A 136 -7.41 40.98 7.21
C ALA A 136 -8.04 41.47 8.52
N LEU A 137 -8.46 40.56 9.40
CA LEU A 137 -9.01 40.90 10.72
C LEU A 137 -7.97 41.61 11.60
N GLN A 138 -6.70 41.22 11.52
CA GLN A 138 -5.63 41.84 12.29
C GLN A 138 -5.37 43.27 11.82
N LYS A 139 -5.45 43.52 10.51
CA LYS A 139 -5.30 44.84 9.89
C LYS A 139 -6.45 45.79 10.24
N ASP A 140 -7.68 45.29 10.36
CA ASP A 140 -8.84 46.09 10.76
C ASP A 140 -8.87 46.38 12.28
N THR A 141 -8.15 45.60 13.08
CA THR A 141 -8.06 45.76 14.55
C THR A 141 -6.94 46.72 14.97
N GLU A 142 -6.02 47.08 14.06
CA GLU A 142 -5.08 48.19 14.28
C GLU A 142 -5.85 49.53 14.27
N LEU A 143 -6.38 49.92 15.44
CA LEU A 143 -6.96 51.24 15.68
C LEU A 143 -6.00 52.31 15.17
N PRO A 144 -6.50 53.35 14.47
CA PRO A 144 -5.65 54.42 13.97
C PRO A 144 -4.85 54.97 15.14
N GLN A 145 -3.52 54.99 15.00
CA GLN A 145 -2.63 55.57 16.00
C GLN A 145 -3.21 56.93 16.38
N LYS A 146 -3.51 57.08 17.68
CA LYS A 146 -4.05 58.31 18.25
C LYS A 146 -3.19 59.46 17.71
N ASP A 147 -3.80 60.34 16.94
CA ASP A 147 -3.12 61.51 16.39
C ASP A 147 -2.61 62.38 17.55
N ASP A 148 -1.34 62.20 17.89
CA ASP A 148 -0.63 62.94 18.94
C ASP A 148 -0.56 64.45 18.66
N THR A 149 -0.97 64.91 17.47
CA THR A 149 -1.00 66.33 17.10
C THR A 149 -2.07 67.07 17.91
N ALA A 150 -3.22 66.43 18.17
CA ALA A 150 -4.27 67.02 19.00
C ALA A 150 -3.84 67.21 20.47
N GLU A 151 -3.07 66.26 21.04
CA GLU A 151 -2.53 66.38 22.39
C GLU A 151 -1.37 67.40 22.49
N ARG A 152 -0.59 67.54 21.41
CA ARG A 152 0.51 68.52 21.33
C ARG A 152 0.01 69.95 21.28
N ASP A 153 -1.09 70.18 20.57
CA ASP A 153 -1.72 71.49 20.44
C ASP A 153 -2.50 71.88 21.72
N LEU A 154 -3.13 70.90 22.39
CA LEU A 154 -3.70 71.08 23.73
C LEU A 154 -2.64 71.43 24.78
N LYS A 155 -1.45 70.81 24.75
CA LYS A 155 -0.33 71.16 25.64
C LYS A 155 0.26 72.54 25.36
N LYS A 156 0.22 73.03 24.12
CA LYS A 156 0.63 74.39 23.77
C LYS A 156 -0.37 75.46 24.22
N LEU A 157 -1.67 75.14 24.24
CA LEU A 157 -2.73 76.05 24.70
C LEU A 157 -2.82 76.12 26.23
N MET A 158 -2.51 75.03 26.95
CA MET A 158 -2.59 74.98 28.43
C MET A 158 -1.30 75.42 29.15
N GLY A 159 -0.57 76.39 28.59
CA GLY A 159 0.72 76.87 29.08
C GLY A 159 0.95 76.76 30.59
N LYS A 160 1.89 75.87 30.96
CA LYS A 160 2.67 75.85 32.19
C LYS A 160 4.05 75.29 31.87
#